data_AF-A0A932W4W4-F1
#
_entry.id   AF-A0A932W4W4-F1
#
_cell.length_a   1.000
_cell.length_b   1.000
_cell.length_c   1.000
_cell.angle_alpha   90.00
_cell.angle_beta   90.00
_cell.angle_gamma   90.00
#
_symmetry.space_group_name_H-M   'P 1'
#
loop_
_entity.id
_entity.type
_entity.pdbx_description
1 polymer ?
#
loop_
_entity_poly.entity_id
_entity_poly.type
_entity_poly.pdbx_seq_one_letter_code
_entity_poly.pdbx_strand_id
1 'polypeptide(L)' 'MSNAHHSETKTEAAKPGAPLPRKIHRVCISCNYMFEVTPENFAAKHCPKCHKG' A
#
# COMPACT_ATOMS: atom_id res chain seq x y z
N MET A 1 -26.74 7.44 -17.86
CA MET A 1 -26.69 6.84 -16.50
C MET A 1 -25.36 6.12 -16.41
N SER A 2 -24.43 6.63 -15.61
CA SER A 2 -23.00 6.27 -15.68
C SER A 2 -22.72 4.91 -15.00
N ASN A 3 -22.15 3.97 -15.75
CA ASN A 3 -21.72 2.66 -15.26
C ASN A 3 -20.47 2.79 -14.38
N ALA A 4 -20.53 2.22 -13.18
CA ALA A 4 -19.41 2.12 -12.25
C ALA A 4 -18.42 1.04 -12.72
N HIS A 5 -17.24 1.46 -13.17
CA HIS A 5 -16.11 0.56 -13.36
C HIS A 5 -15.49 0.22 -11.98
N HIS A 6 -15.96 -0.86 -11.36
CA HIS A 6 -15.17 -1.54 -10.34
C HIS A 6 -14.00 -2.21 -11.05
N SER A 7 -12.79 -1.66 -10.87
CA SER A 7 -11.56 -2.36 -11.26
C SER A 7 -11.27 -3.39 -10.17
N GLU A 8 -11.64 -4.64 -10.43
CA GLU A 8 -11.31 -5.78 -9.58
C GLU A 8 -9.80 -6.00 -9.63
N THR A 9 -9.11 -5.58 -8.56
CA THR A 9 -7.70 -5.87 -8.35
C THR A 9 -7.54 -7.39 -8.28
N LYS A 10 -6.92 -7.96 -9.32
CA LYS A 10 -6.62 -9.38 -9.43
C LYS A 10 -5.94 -9.85 -8.16
N THR A 11 -6.66 -10.62 -7.34
CA THR A 11 -6.07 -11.32 -6.20
C THR A 11 -5.30 -12.50 -6.77
N GLU A 12 -4.01 -12.29 -7.02
CA GLU A 12 -3.09 -13.39 -7.33
C GLU A 12 -3.04 -14.31 -6.10
N ALA A 13 -3.50 -15.55 -6.29
CA ALA A 13 -3.57 -16.55 -5.24
C ALA A 13 -2.17 -16.83 -4.69
N ALA A 14 -1.89 -16.26 -3.53
CA ALA A 14 -0.69 -16.48 -2.76
C ALA A 14 -0.54 -17.97 -2.41
N LYS A 15 0.58 -18.59 -2.82
CA LYS A 15 0.93 -19.96 -2.41
C LYS A 15 1.15 -20.01 -0.88
N PRO A 16 0.65 -21.05 -0.17
CA PRO A 16 0.94 -21.22 1.25
C PRO A 16 2.43 -21.49 1.44
N GLY A 17 3.16 -20.58 2.10
CA GLY A 17 4.57 -20.79 2.45
C GLY A 17 5.59 -19.89 1.74
N ALA A 18 5.18 -19.08 0.78
CA ALA A 18 6.04 -17.96 0.34
C ALA A 18 5.90 -16.81 1.37
N PRO A 19 7.00 -16.16 1.80
CA PRO A 19 6.88 -14.86 2.47
C PRO A 19 6.27 -13.91 1.44
N LEU A 20 4.96 -13.74 1.50
CA LEU A 20 4.30 -12.71 0.69
C LEU A 20 4.93 -11.40 1.16
N PRO A 21 5.52 -10.58 0.27
CA PRO A 21 5.80 -9.21 0.62
C PRO A 21 4.44 -8.58 0.84
N ARG A 22 3.96 -8.63 2.10
CA ARG A 22 2.68 -8.06 2.49
C ARG A 22 2.88 -6.56 2.37
N LYS A 23 2.58 -6.02 1.20
CA LYS A 23 2.56 -4.58 0.96
C LYS A 23 1.52 -4.00 1.91
N ILE A 24 1.98 -3.23 2.89
CA ILE A 24 1.15 -2.51 3.83
C ILE A 24 0.91 -1.12 3.24
N HIS A 25 -0.34 -0.69 3.22
CA HIS A 25 -0.67 0.68 2.82
C HIS A 25 -0.61 1.59 4.04
N ARG A 26 0.16 2.67 3.95
CA ARG A 26 0.26 3.71 4.98
C ARG A 26 -0.24 5.03 4.43
N VAL A 27 -0.92 5.81 5.25
CA VAL A 27 -1.36 7.18 4.90
C VAL A 27 -0.55 8.17 5.73
N CYS A 28 0.03 9.17 5.08
CA CYS A 28 0.68 10.29 5.75
C CYS A 28 -0.38 11.25 6.29
N ILE A 29 -0.39 11.49 7.60
CA ILE A 29 -1.35 12.40 8.25
C ILE A 29 -1.17 13.85 7.75
N SER A 30 0.07 14.28 7.46
CA SER A 30 0.34 15.68 7.10
C SER A 30 -0.11 16.06 5.68
N CYS A 31 -0.03 15.15 4.71
CA CYS A 31 -0.34 15.44 3.30
C CYS A 31 -1.39 14.52 2.70
N ASN A 32 -1.99 13.67 3.53
CA ASN A 32 -2.99 12.66 3.19
C ASN A 32 -2.58 11.73 2.02
N TYR A 33 -1.27 11.57 1.81
CA TYR A 33 -0.74 10.74 0.74
C TYR A 33 -0.66 9.28 1.19
N MET A 34 -1.28 8.38 0.42
CA MET A 34 -1.24 6.94 0.62
C MET A 34 -0.05 6.35 -0.14
N PHE A 35 0.77 5.56 0.54
CA PHE A 35 1.95 4.91 -0.03
C PHE A 35 2.11 3.47 0.46
N GLU A 36 2.75 2.64 -0.35
CA GLU A 36 3.05 1.25 -0.03
C GLU A 36 4.36 1.15 0.75
N VAL A 37 4.36 0.34 1.81
CA VAL A 37 5.57 -0.07 2.53
C VAL A 37 5.61 -1.60 2.61
N THR A 38 6.81 -2.16 2.64
CA THR A 38 7.00 -3.59 2.93
C THR A 38 7.31 -3.77 4.42
N PRO A 39 7.16 -4.97 5.00
CA PRO A 39 7.51 -5.21 6.41
C PRO A 39 8.96 -4.85 6.73
N GLU A 40 9.89 -5.07 5.79
CA GLU A 40 11.31 -4.78 5.94
C GLU A 40 11.59 -3.27 6.00
N ASN A 41 10.75 -2.46 5.34
CA ASN A 41 10.87 -1.01 5.29
C ASN A 41 9.71 -0.29 6.01
N PHE A 42 8.97 -0.99 6.86
CA PHE A 42 7.86 -0.41 7.62
C PHE A 42 8.36 0.67 8.60
N ALA A 43 9.61 0.55 9.04
CA ALA A 43 10.31 1.54 9.84
C ALA A 43 10.65 2.83 9.07
N ALA A 44 10.43 2.91 7.76
CA ALA A 44 10.53 4.16 7.01
C ALA A 44 9.47 5.13 7.56
N LYS A 45 9.90 5.97 8.52
CA LYS A 45 9.03 6.90 9.23
C LYS A 45 8.51 7.99 8.29
N HIS A 46 9.29 8.36 7.28
CA HIS A 46 9.01 9.50 6.42
C HIS A 46 8.09 9.15 5.24
N CYS A 47 7.09 9.99 5.02
CA CYS A 47 6.27 9.98 3.82
C CYS A 47 7.15 10.32 2.58
N PRO A 48 7.08 9.55 1.49
CA PRO A 48 7.89 9.82 0.28
C PRO A 48 7.49 11.10 -0.46
N LYS A 49 6.35 11.71 -0.13
CA LYS A 49 5.88 12.94 -0.78
C LYS A 49 6.32 14.20 -0.06
N CYS A 50 6.13 14.26 1.26
CA CYS A 50 6.44 15.45 2.06
C CYS A 50 7.66 15.27 2.96
N HIS A 51 8.21 14.04 3.02
CA HIS A 51 9.37 13.66 3.82
C HIS A 51 9.18 13.88 5.33
N LYS A 52 7.90 13.99 5.77
CA LYS A 52 7.49 14.11 7.17
C LYS A 52 7.00 12.77 7.71
N GLY A 53 7.23 12.51 9.00
CA GLY A 53 6.92 11.25 9.66
C GLY A 53 6.53 11.45 11.11
#